data_AF-A0A9P2ZQQ4-F1
#
_entry.id   AF-A0A9P2ZQQ4-F1
#
_cell.length_a   1.000
_cell.length_b   1.000
_cell.length_c   1.000
_cell.angle_alpha   90.00
_cell.angle_beta   90.00
_cell.angle_gamma   90.00
#
_symmetry.space_group_name_H-M   'P 1'
#
loop_
_entity.id
_entity.type
_entity.pdbx_description
1 polymer ?
#
loop_
_entity_poly.entity_id
_entity_poly.type
_entity_poly.pdbx_seq_one_letter_code
_entity_poly.pdbx_strand_id
1 'polypeptide(L)'
;TGLANAEYDLTVVSLANKEARATKLPNLDNDPSRLANKYLDSVADHKVRHRPTSNLPFHPIILSLGGMMNGSTTKVFASWKRVMTRGTYNLMLKRLSLCLLQARVRSFEL
;
A
#
# COMPACT_ATOMS: atom_id res chain seq x y z
N THR A 1 0.45 11.30 21.66
CA THR A 1 0.99 11.47 20.30
C THR A 1 1.57 10.13 19.85
N GLY A 2 0.86 9.40 18.96
CA GLY A 2 1.16 7.99 18.66
C GLY A 2 1.77 7.71 17.28
N LEU A 3 1.92 8.73 16.42
CA LEU A 3 2.44 8.59 15.05
C LEU A 3 3.97 8.47 14.98
N ALA A 4 4.70 9.04 15.94
CA ALA A 4 6.17 9.04 15.93
C ALA A 4 6.80 7.77 16.57
N ASN A 5 5.97 6.89 17.15
CA ASN A 5 6.43 5.69 17.86
C ASN A 5 6.28 4.42 17.02
N ALA A 6 6.23 4.56 15.69
CA ALA A 6 6.15 3.46 14.76
C ALA A 6 6.92 3.81 13.49
N GLU A 7 7.42 2.78 12.83
CA GLU A 7 8.13 2.91 11.56
C GLU A 7 7.17 2.56 10.42
N TYR A 8 7.09 3.46 9.44
CA TYR A 8 6.20 3.32 8.29
C TYR A 8 7.03 3.24 7.01
N ASP A 9 6.84 2.17 6.25
CA ASP A 9 7.47 1.98 4.93
C ASP A 9 6.41 2.07 3.83
N LEU A 10 6.49 3.11 2.99
CA LEU A 10 5.55 3.29 1.88
C LEU A 10 6.08 2.59 0.62
N THR A 11 5.33 1.61 0.13
CA THR A 11 5.64 0.89 -1.12
C THR A 11 4.48 1.03 -2.10
N VAL A 12 4.78 1.44 -3.33
CA VAL A 12 3.83 1.52 -4.44
C VAL A 12 4.18 0.46 -5.48
N VAL A 13 3.22 -0.36 -5.89
CA VAL A 13 3.42 -1.43 -6.87
C VAL A 13 2.52 -1.28 -8.10
N SER A 14 3.03 -1.70 -9.26
CA SER A 14 2.21 -1.84 -10.46
C SER A 14 1.56 -3.22 -10.48
N LEU A 15 0.23 -3.27 -10.61
CA LEU A 15 -0.50 -4.53 -10.79
C LEU A 15 -0.37 -5.08 -12.22
N ALA A 16 0.17 -4.30 -13.16
CA ALA A 16 0.51 -4.78 -14.49
C ALA A 16 1.80 -5.61 -14.51
N ASN A 17 2.54 -5.65 -13.40
CA ASN A 17 3.83 -6.33 -13.29
C ASN A 17 3.69 -7.86 -13.47
N LYS A 18 4.72 -8.49 -14.04
CA LYS A 18 4.82 -9.94 -14.24
C LYS A 18 4.60 -10.71 -12.93
N GLU A 19 5.15 -10.25 -11.80
CA GLU A 19 4.92 -10.90 -10.51
C GLU A 19 3.45 -10.80 -10.04
N ALA A 20 2.79 -9.67 -10.30
CA ALA A 20 1.35 -9.50 -10.00
C ALA A 20 0.46 -10.34 -10.93
N ARG A 21 0.91 -10.61 -12.16
CA ARG A 21 0.25 -11.55 -13.08
C ARG A 21 0.57 -13.01 -12.76
N ALA A 22 1.69 -13.28 -12.10
CA ALA A 22 2.16 -14.61 -11.73
C ALA A 22 1.51 -15.14 -10.45
N THR A 23 0.81 -14.31 -9.67
CA THR A 23 -0.01 -14.77 -8.53
C THR A 23 -1.28 -15.55 -8.94
N LYS A 24 -1.30 -16.14 -10.15
CA LYS A 24 -2.34 -17.06 -10.58
C LYS A 24 -2.22 -18.38 -9.81
N LEU A 25 -3.20 -18.69 -8.98
CA LEU A 25 -3.35 -20.02 -8.41
C LEU A 25 -4.01 -20.99 -9.40
N PRO A 26 -3.72 -22.30 -9.30
CA PRO A 26 -4.33 -23.33 -10.12
C PRO A 26 -5.85 -23.50 -9.91
N ASN A 27 -6.44 -22.86 -8.90
CA ASN A 27 -7.89 -22.78 -8.69
C ASN A 27 -8.37 -21.34 -8.86
N LEU A 28 -8.76 -21.04 -10.10
CA LEU A 28 -9.73 -20.06 -10.60
C LEU A 28 -10.33 -19.01 -9.61
N ASP A 29 -9.52 -18.23 -8.89
CA ASP A 29 -9.99 -16.97 -8.31
C ASP A 29 -10.12 -15.96 -9.47
N ASN A 30 -11.27 -15.97 -10.13
CA ASN A 30 -11.56 -15.13 -11.30
C ASN A 30 -11.84 -13.66 -10.93
N ASP A 31 -11.93 -13.32 -9.64
CA ASP A 31 -12.11 -11.94 -9.21
C ASP A 31 -10.77 -11.19 -9.22
N PRO A 32 -10.57 -10.23 -10.15
CA PRO A 32 -9.34 -9.47 -10.26
C PRO A 32 -9.00 -8.69 -8.97
N SER A 33 -10.02 -8.29 -8.21
CA SER A 33 -9.84 -7.53 -6.97
C SER A 33 -9.25 -8.39 -5.86
N ARG A 34 -9.66 -9.66 -5.77
CA ARG A 34 -9.12 -10.63 -4.82
C ARG A 34 -7.68 -10.99 -5.14
N LEU A 35 -7.37 -11.20 -6.42
CA LEU A 35 -6.00 -11.44 -6.87
C LEU A 35 -5.08 -10.25 -6.56
N ALA A 36 -5.55 -9.03 -6.85
CA ALA A 36 -4.81 -7.82 -6.52
C ALA A 36 -4.57 -7.70 -5.01
N ASN A 37 -5.60 -7.89 -4.18
CA ASN A 37 -5.44 -7.85 -2.72
C ASN A 37 -4.45 -8.90 -2.21
N LYS A 38 -4.51 -10.14 -2.71
CA LYS A 38 -3.58 -11.20 -2.34
C LYS A 38 -2.13 -10.87 -2.71
N TYR A 39 -1.92 -10.26 -3.87
CA TYR A 39 -0.59 -9.77 -4.25
C TYR A 39 -0.11 -8.67 -3.32
N LEU A 40 -0.94 -7.68 -3.00
CA LEU A 40 -0.57 -6.60 -2.07
C LEU A 40 -0.28 -7.14 -0.66
N ASP A 41 -1.02 -8.15 -0.19
CA ASP A 41 -0.74 -8.84 1.07
C ASP A 41 0.60 -9.58 1.04
N SER A 42 0.91 -10.27 -0.05
CA SER A 42 2.23 -10.92 -0.24
C SER A 42 3.39 -9.92 -0.19
N VAL A 43 3.23 -8.74 -0.80
CA VAL A 43 4.21 -7.65 -0.72
C VAL A 43 4.35 -7.15 0.73
N ALA A 44 3.24 -6.99 1.45
CA ALA A 44 3.26 -6.61 2.86
C ALA A 44 4.02 -7.64 3.71
N ASP A 45 3.72 -8.93 3.55
CA ASP A 45 4.39 -10.02 4.26
C ASP A 45 5.89 -10.08 3.95
N HIS A 46 6.27 -9.83 2.70
CA HIS A 46 7.67 -9.69 2.33
C HIS A 46 8.35 -8.56 3.09
N LYS A 47 7.72 -7.38 3.17
CA LYS A 47 8.26 -6.22 3.91
C LYS A 47 8.35 -6.49 5.41
N VAL A 48 7.35 -7.15 6.00
CA VAL A 48 7.39 -7.53 7.43
C VAL A 48 8.55 -8.48 7.73
N ARG A 49 8.79 -9.47 6.86
CA ARG A 49 9.91 -10.42 7.00
C ARG A 49 11.29 -9.77 6.89
N HIS A 50 11.38 -8.67 6.15
CA HIS A 50 12.61 -7.91 5.94
C HIS A 50 12.55 -6.55 6.63
N ARG A 51 11.84 -6.46 7.76
CA ARG A 51 11.71 -5.20 8.49
C ARG A 51 13.07 -4.73 9.03
N PRO A 52 13.25 -3.43 9.22
CA PRO A 52 14.40 -2.89 9.92
C PRO A 52 14.58 -3.50 11.31
N THR A 53 15.80 -3.50 11.83
CA THR A 53 16.14 -4.04 13.16
C THR A 53 15.65 -3.17 14.33
N SER A 54 14.89 -2.13 14.03
CA SER A 54 14.26 -1.24 15.01
C SER A 54 13.33 -2.02 15.96
N ASN A 55 13.29 -1.57 17.22
CA ASN A 55 12.35 -2.08 18.23
C ASN A 55 10.94 -1.45 18.10
N LEU A 56 10.75 -0.51 17.17
CA LEU A 56 9.45 0.11 16.94
C LEU A 56 8.51 -0.84 16.17
N PRO A 57 7.18 -0.74 16.39
CA PRO A 57 6.21 -1.36 15.51
C PRO A 57 6.45 -0.95 14.05
N PHE A 58 6.56 -1.94 13.17
CA PHE A 58 6.76 -1.72 11.74
C PHE A 58 5.44 -1.91 10.98
N HIS A 59 5.08 -0.90 10.18
CA HIS A 59 3.85 -0.87 9.41
C HIS A 59 4.14 -0.64 7.92
N PRO A 60 4.19 -1.70 7.10
CA PRO A 60 4.27 -1.53 5.66
C PRO A 60 2.95 -0.97 5.14
N ILE A 61 3.05 0.11 4.37
CA ILE A 61 1.96 0.80 3.68
C ILE A 61 2.06 0.43 2.20
N ILE A 62 1.19 -0.46 1.76
CA ILE A 62 1.23 -1.04 0.41
C ILE A 62 0.08 -0.48 -0.42
N LEU A 63 0.42 0.22 -1.50
CA LEU A 63 -0.52 0.80 -2.45
C LEU A 63 -0.24 0.27 -3.86
N SER A 64 -1.27 0.09 -4.67
CA SER A 64 -1.11 -0.04 -6.12
C SER A 64 -1.01 1.33 -6.80
N LEU A 65 -0.44 1.39 -8.00
CA LEU A 65 -0.53 2.59 -8.87
C LEU A 65 -1.98 3.01 -9.16
N GLY A 66 -2.92 2.08 -9.06
CA GLY A 66 -4.36 2.33 -9.16
C GLY A 66 -4.96 2.99 -7.92
N GLY A 67 -4.25 2.99 -6.79
CA GLY A 67 -4.73 3.45 -5.49
C GLY A 67 -5.41 2.36 -4.65
N MET A 68 -5.35 1.09 -5.07
CA MET A 68 -5.79 -0.01 -4.22
C MET A 68 -4.83 -0.17 -3.04
N MET A 69 -5.36 -0.55 -1.89
CA MET A 69 -4.60 -0.76 -0.68
C MET A 69 -5.03 -2.07 -0.04
N ASN A 70 -4.10 -2.75 0.61
CA ASN A 70 -4.43 -3.99 1.32
C ASN A 70 -5.11 -3.71 2.67
N GLY A 71 -5.52 -4.78 3.35
CA GLY A 71 -6.26 -4.69 4.61
C GLY A 71 -5.47 -4.01 5.73
N SER A 72 -4.16 -4.30 5.86
CA SER A 72 -3.32 -3.68 6.89
C SER A 72 -3.14 -2.18 6.65
N THR A 73 -2.91 -1.76 5.40
CA THR A 73 -2.80 -0.36 5.02
C THR A 73 -4.09 0.41 5.33
N THR A 74 -5.25 -0.20 5.05
CA THR A 74 -6.55 0.40 5.37
C THR A 74 -6.70 0.70 6.87
N LYS A 75 -6.25 -0.23 7.73
CA LYS A 75 -6.27 -0.04 9.19
C LYS A 75 -5.34 1.10 9.63
N VAL A 76 -4.16 1.24 9.02
CA VAL A 76 -3.24 2.36 9.28
C VAL A 76 -3.91 3.70 8.94
N PHE A 77 -4.52 3.82 7.77
CA PHE A 77 -5.22 5.04 7.35
C PHE A 77 -6.42 5.35 8.26
N ALA A 78 -7.17 4.32 8.69
CA ALA A 78 -8.26 4.49 9.65
C ALA A 78 -7.74 5.00 11.01
N SER A 79 -6.60 4.49 11.48
CA SER A 79 -5.93 4.98 12.69
C SER A 79 -5.49 6.43 12.53
N TRP A 80 -4.79 6.76 11.44
CA TRP A 80 -4.35 8.13 11.13
C TRP A 80 -5.49 9.12 11.04
N LYS A 81 -6.62 8.73 10.43
CA LYS A 81 -7.84 9.56 10.35
C LYS A 81 -8.38 9.93 11.74
N ARG A 82 -8.22 9.06 12.74
CA ARG A 82 -8.66 9.31 14.12
C ARG A 82 -7.71 10.22 14.88
N VAL A 83 -6.40 10.12 14.64
CA VAL A 83 -5.38 10.84 15.43
C VAL A 83 -4.91 12.15 14.80
N MET A 84 -5.07 12.32 13.48
CA MET A 84 -4.70 13.55 12.78
C MET A 84 -5.87 14.54 12.76
N THR A 85 -5.56 15.84 12.66
CA THR A 85 -6.60 16.82 12.35
C THR A 85 -7.18 16.55 10.96
N ARG A 86 -8.45 16.93 10.75
CA ARG A 86 -9.12 16.78 9.45
C ARG A 86 -8.33 17.44 8.31
N GLY A 87 -7.74 18.62 8.56
CA GLY A 87 -6.92 19.33 7.58
C GLY A 87 -5.66 18.57 7.18
N THR A 88 -4.90 18.09 8.18
CA THR A 88 -3.67 17.29 7.96
C THR A 88 -3.96 15.99 7.23
N TYR A 89 -4.99 15.25 7.66
CA TYR A 89 -5.36 13.98 7.02
C TYR A 89 -5.75 14.19 5.55
N ASN A 90 -6.60 15.19 5.27
CA ASN A 90 -7.02 15.50 3.90
C ASN A 90 -5.87 15.96 3.01
N LEU A 91 -4.95 16.76 3.55
CA LEU A 91 -3.77 17.21 2.80
C LEU A 91 -2.86 16.03 2.43
N MET A 92 -2.64 15.12 3.38
CA MET A 92 -1.85 13.90 3.17
C MET A 92 -2.50 13.00 2.10
N LEU A 93 -3.83 12.78 2.16
CA LEU A 93 -4.55 12.07 1.11
C LEU A 93 -4.38 12.71 -0.27
N LYS A 94 -4.56 14.04 -0.37
CA LYS A 94 -4.40 14.76 -1.65
C LYS A 94 -3.00 14.62 -2.23
N ARG A 95 -1.96 14.72 -1.39
CA ARG A 95 -0.56 14.54 -1.81
C ARG A 95 -0.31 13.12 -2.31
N LEU A 96 -0.75 12.10 -1.58
CA LEU A 96 -0.63 10.71 -2.01
C LEU A 96 -1.37 10.44 -3.32
N SER A 97 -2.62 10.90 -3.44
CA SER A 97 -3.40 10.77 -4.68
C SER A 97 -2.72 11.44 -5.86
N LEU A 98 -2.17 12.65 -5.67
CA LEU A 98 -1.44 13.35 -6.73
C LEU A 98 -0.18 12.58 -7.15
N CYS A 99 0.62 12.08 -6.21
CA CYS A 99 1.81 11.28 -6.52
C CYS A 99 1.45 10.02 -7.30
N LEU A 100 0.36 9.32 -6.93
CA LEU A 100 -0.10 8.12 -7.65
C LEU A 100 -0.57 8.46 -9.07
N LEU A 101 -1.29 9.57 -9.26
CA LEU A 101 -1.69 10.04 -10.59
C LEU A 101 -0.47 10.36 -11.46
N GLN A 102 0.51 11.09 -10.91
CA GLN A 102 1.75 11.41 -11.61
C GLN A 102 2.55 10.15 -11.98
N ALA A 103 2.66 9.19 -11.06
CA ALA A 103 3.34 7.92 -11.32
C ALA A 103 2.64 7.12 -12.44
N ARG A 104 1.30 7.20 -12.51
CA ARG A 104 0.53 6.55 -13.57
C ARG A 104 0.75 7.21 -14.93
N VAL A 105 0.74 8.54 -15.01
CA VAL A 105 1.00 9.27 -16.26
C VAL A 105 2.36 8.88 -16.84
N ARG A 106 3.41 8.86 -16.01
CA ARG A 106 4.76 8.44 -16.43
C ARG A 106 4.82 6.98 -16.89
N SER A 107 3.93 6.13 -16.38
CA SER A 107 3.87 4.72 -16.81
C SER A 107 3.27 4.55 -18.22
N PHE A 108 2.69 5.60 -18.80
CA PHE A 108 2.18 5.63 -20.18
C PHE A 108 3.13 6.33 -21.17
N GLU A 109 4.22 6.95 -20.69
CA GLU A 109 5.24 7.58 -21.52
C GLU A 109 6.42 6.62 -21.87
N LEU A 110 6.26 5.33 -21.56
CA LEU A 110 7.16 4.22 -21.88
C LEU A 110 6.51 3.31 -22.92
#